data_AF-A0A847F831-F1
#
_entry.id   AF-A0A847F831-F1
#
_cell.length_a   1.000
_cell.length_b   1.000
_cell.length_c   1.000
_cell.angle_alpha   90.00
_cell.angle_beta   90.00
_cell.angle_gamma   90.00
#
_symmetry.space_group_name_H-M   'P 1'
#
loop_
_entity.id
_entity.type
_entity.pdbx_description
1 polymer ?
#
loop_
_entity_poly.entity_id
_entity_poly.type
_entity_poly.pdbx_seq_one_letter_code
_entity_poly.pdbx_strand_id
1 'polypeptide(L)'
;LNPWSIRAFNELKYRSQLRRLDSRIVTLEEFFYPLDAIHEWNRMYGRRGFTQYQCVLPRGASTRRVLEALAGRAAASFLCVIKDFDREGRGLLSFPMPGITLAIDLPRTREVRAIVRMLNAIVIEEGGRVYLAKDRYTTREEYRAMDPRLEAFEDFRKRWDPNRVFKSALSVRLFGDEPESERSREVEREP
;
A
#
# COMPACT_ATOMS: atom_id res chain seq x y z
N LEU A 1 12.95 14.88 12.17
CA LEU A 1 13.16 15.49 10.85
C LEU A 1 12.68 16.95 10.90
N ASN A 2 13.51 17.91 10.48
CA ASN A 2 13.11 19.32 10.40
C ASN A 2 12.43 19.59 9.03
N PRO A 3 11.21 20.16 8.99
CA PRO A 3 10.50 20.47 7.74
C PRO A 3 11.33 21.29 6.72
N TRP A 4 12.16 22.21 7.22
CA TRP A 4 13.01 23.07 6.37
C TRP A 4 14.07 22.27 5.61
N SER A 5 14.71 21.30 6.27
CA SER A 5 15.72 20.44 5.66
C SER A 5 15.11 19.53 4.58
N ILE A 6 13.92 18.97 4.84
CA ILE A 6 13.21 18.14 3.86
C ILE A 6 12.83 18.99 2.63
N ARG A 7 12.30 20.20 2.85
CA ARG A 7 11.90 21.08 1.76
C ARG A 7 13.10 21.47 0.89
N ALA A 8 14.22 21.85 1.52
CA ALA A 8 15.45 22.17 0.80
C ALA A 8 15.98 20.96 0.00
N PHE A 9 16.01 19.78 0.61
CA PHE A 9 16.43 18.54 -0.05
C PHE A 9 15.54 18.20 -1.27
N ASN A 10 14.22 18.25 -1.09
CA ASN A 10 13.24 17.96 -2.15
C ASN A 10 13.36 18.95 -3.31
N GLU A 11 13.52 20.25 -3.02
CA GLU A 11 13.71 21.29 -4.05
C GLU A 11 15.00 21.06 -4.85
N LEU A 12 16.11 20.78 -4.16
CA LEU A 12 17.41 20.58 -4.78
C LEU A 12 17.40 19.32 -5.66
N LYS A 13 16.80 18.23 -5.17
CA LYS A 13 16.55 17.02 -5.95
C LYS A 13 15.70 17.31 -7.18
N TYR A 14 14.54 17.94 -7.01
CA TYR A 14 13.65 18.29 -8.12
C TYR A 14 14.38 19.10 -9.21
N ARG A 15 15.07 20.18 -8.82
CA ARG A 15 15.84 21.03 -9.75
C ARG A 15 16.95 20.26 -10.47
N SER A 16 17.63 19.35 -9.78
CA SER A 16 18.68 18.52 -10.41
C SER A 16 18.16 17.58 -11.50
N GLN A 17 16.88 17.18 -11.40
CA GLN A 17 16.26 16.25 -12.37
C GLN A 17 15.66 16.99 -13.59
N LEU A 18 15.33 18.28 -13.48
CA LEU A 18 14.71 19.06 -14.56
C LEU A 18 15.55 19.21 -15.83
N ARG A 19 16.87 18.95 -15.78
CA ARG A 19 17.81 19.26 -16.87
C ARG A 19 18.43 18.03 -17.54
N ARG A 20 18.08 16.81 -17.14
CA ARG A 20 18.74 15.59 -17.64
C ARG A 20 17.74 14.57 -18.17
N LEU A 21 17.51 14.62 -19.48
CA LEU A 21 17.28 13.40 -20.25
C LEU A 21 18.68 12.85 -20.56
N ASP A 22 19.17 11.98 -19.69
CA ASP A 22 20.50 11.39 -19.79
C ASP A 22 20.35 9.87 -19.86
N SER A 23 21.05 9.25 -20.80
CA SER A 23 21.06 7.80 -20.99
C SER A 23 22.43 7.27 -20.60
N ARG A 24 22.48 6.42 -19.58
CA ARG A 24 23.71 5.81 -19.09
C ARG A 24 23.54 4.31 -18.92
N ILE A 25 24.62 3.57 -19.12
CA ILE A 25 24.71 2.15 -18.76
C ILE A 25 24.96 2.08 -17.25
N VAL A 26 24.17 1.28 -16.54
CA VAL A 26 24.23 1.07 -15.09
C VAL A 26 24.10 -0.41 -14.80
N THR A 27 24.52 -0.86 -13.62
CA THR A 27 24.29 -2.25 -13.21
C THR A 27 22.82 -2.49 -12.87
N LEU A 28 22.44 -3.77 -12.76
CA LEU A 28 21.10 -4.14 -12.34
C LEU A 28 20.79 -3.62 -10.93
N GLU A 29 21.78 -3.66 -10.05
CA GLU A 29 21.64 -3.22 -8.66
C GLU A 29 21.36 -1.73 -8.57
N GLU A 30 22.13 -0.93 -9.31
CA GLU A 30 21.95 0.52 -9.38
C GLU A 30 20.58 0.92 -9.95
N PHE A 31 20.07 0.13 -10.91
CA PHE A 31 18.79 0.39 -11.56
C PHE A 31 17.59 -0.02 -10.69
N PHE A 32 17.61 -1.22 -10.12
CA PHE A 32 16.46 -1.77 -9.39
C PHE A 32 16.44 -1.42 -7.91
N TYR A 33 17.60 -1.19 -7.29
CA TYR A 33 17.73 -0.93 -5.85
C TYR A 33 18.39 0.41 -5.53
N PRO A 34 17.97 1.54 -6.15
CA PRO A 34 18.58 2.84 -5.90
C PRO A 34 18.43 3.31 -4.44
N LEU A 35 17.47 2.75 -3.70
CA LEU A 35 17.27 3.04 -2.28
C LEU A 35 18.23 2.29 -1.36
N ASP A 36 18.83 1.18 -1.82
CA ASP A 36 19.78 0.40 -1.01
C ASP A 36 21.10 1.17 -0.82
N ALA A 37 21.41 2.11 -1.72
CA ALA A 37 22.49 3.08 -1.56
C ALA A 37 22.26 4.07 -0.40
N ILE A 38 21.01 4.22 0.06
CA ILE A 38 20.67 5.06 1.23
C ILE A 38 20.60 4.15 2.46
N HIS A 39 21.75 3.94 3.10
CA HIS A 39 21.83 3.16 4.33
C HIS A 39 20.88 3.70 5.40
N GLU A 40 20.14 2.79 6.03
CA GLU A 40 19.29 3.05 7.19
C GLU A 40 18.18 4.11 6.97
N TRP A 41 17.74 4.35 5.72
CA TRP A 41 16.65 5.29 5.43
C TRP A 41 15.39 5.03 6.26
N ASN A 42 15.12 3.76 6.59
CA ASN A 42 14.02 3.33 7.44
C ASN A 42 14.08 3.92 8.87
N ARG A 43 15.26 4.27 9.38
CA ARG A 43 15.43 4.92 10.69
C ARG A 43 14.88 6.34 10.71
N MET A 44 14.69 6.97 9.56
CA MET A 44 14.10 8.32 9.46
C MET A 44 12.67 8.39 10.00
N TYR A 45 11.95 7.26 10.05
CA TYR A 45 10.60 7.17 10.61
C TYR A 45 10.56 6.98 12.14
N GLY A 46 11.73 6.97 12.79
CA GLY A 46 11.87 6.84 14.24
C GLY A 46 11.59 5.43 14.77
N ARG A 47 11.67 5.25 16.10
CA ARG A 47 11.60 3.93 16.77
C ARG A 47 10.29 3.17 16.53
N ARG A 48 9.20 3.87 16.18
CA ARG A 48 7.91 3.25 15.86
C ARG A 48 7.83 2.76 14.41
N GLY A 49 8.77 3.14 13.56
CA GLY A 49 8.79 2.80 12.14
C GLY A 49 7.60 3.39 11.38
N PHE A 50 7.26 2.75 10.27
CA PHE A 50 6.21 3.18 9.35
C PHE A 50 5.29 2.01 8.95
N THR A 51 4.19 2.36 8.32
CA THR A 51 3.37 1.44 7.53
C THR A 51 3.41 1.90 6.08
N GLN A 52 3.45 0.95 5.15
CA GLN A 52 3.29 1.29 3.75
C GLN A 52 1.80 1.31 3.41
N TYR A 53 1.37 2.35 2.71
CA TYR A 53 0.06 2.42 2.07
C TYR A 53 0.28 2.36 0.56
N GLN A 54 -0.34 1.39 -0.11
CA GLN A 54 -0.24 1.29 -1.56
C GLN A 54 -1.63 1.14 -2.17
N CYS A 55 -1.91 1.95 -3.19
CA CYS A 55 -3.12 1.87 -3.98
C CYS A 55 -2.80 1.96 -5.48
N VAL A 56 -3.79 1.61 -6.29
CA VAL A 56 -3.83 1.84 -7.74
C VAL A 56 -5.15 2.53 -8.06
N LEU A 57 -5.10 3.54 -8.90
CA LEU A 57 -6.22 4.40 -9.26
C LEU A 57 -6.27 4.54 -10.78
N PRO A 58 -7.45 4.76 -11.39
CA PRO A 58 -7.55 5.10 -12.79
C PRO A 58 -6.65 6.29 -13.16
N ARG A 59 -6.20 6.35 -14.42
CA ARG A 59 -5.43 7.49 -14.93
C ARG A 59 -6.28 8.76 -14.90
N GLY A 60 -5.65 9.90 -14.68
CA GLY A 60 -6.32 11.20 -14.63
C GLY A 60 -6.17 11.87 -13.26
N ALA A 61 -7.25 12.48 -12.77
CA ALA A 61 -7.24 13.32 -11.58
C ALA A 61 -7.22 12.53 -10.25
N SER A 62 -7.59 11.24 -10.25
CA SER A 62 -7.72 10.41 -9.05
C SER A 62 -6.44 10.36 -8.21
N THR A 63 -5.30 10.18 -8.87
CA THR A 63 -3.97 10.15 -8.23
C THR A 63 -3.63 11.48 -7.58
N ARG A 64 -3.97 12.60 -8.26
CA ARG A 64 -3.77 13.95 -7.74
C ARG A 64 -4.59 14.18 -6.47
N ARG A 65 -5.87 13.75 -6.42
CA ARG A 65 -6.72 13.88 -5.23
C ARG A 65 -6.10 13.19 -4.01
N VAL A 66 -5.53 11.99 -4.18
CA VAL A 66 -4.83 11.28 -3.09
C VAL A 66 -3.61 12.06 -2.60
N LEU A 67 -2.80 12.60 -3.51
CA LEU A 67 -1.61 13.39 -3.15
C LEU A 67 -1.99 14.70 -2.45
N GLU A 68 -3.04 15.39 -2.91
CA GLU A 68 -3.55 16.63 -2.31
C GLU A 68 -4.11 16.37 -0.89
N ALA A 69 -4.89 15.30 -0.72
CA ALA A 69 -5.41 14.90 0.58
C ALA A 69 -4.29 14.56 1.57
N LEU A 70 -3.21 13.92 1.11
CA LEU A 70 -2.01 13.65 1.93
C LEU A 70 -1.26 14.92 2.30
N ALA A 71 -1.04 15.80 1.32
CA ALA A 71 -0.34 17.07 1.53
C ALA A 71 -1.05 17.93 2.59
N GLY A 72 -2.39 17.95 2.58
CA GLY A 72 -3.20 18.69 3.54
C GLY A 72 -3.11 18.19 4.99
N ARG A 73 -2.64 16.96 5.24
CA ARG A 73 -2.53 16.38 6.59
C ARG A 73 -1.13 16.46 7.21
N ALA A 74 -0.17 17.10 6.52
CA ALA A 74 1.24 17.14 6.94
C ALA A 74 1.78 15.74 7.33
N ALA A 75 1.22 14.67 6.74
CA ALA A 75 1.69 13.32 6.93
C ALA A 75 3.03 13.23 6.19
N ALA A 76 4.12 13.39 6.93
CA ALA A 76 5.46 13.37 6.37
C ALA A 76 5.76 11.96 5.81
N SER A 77 5.42 11.73 4.55
CA SER A 77 5.93 10.60 3.81
C SER A 77 7.29 10.97 3.25
N PHE A 78 8.32 10.24 3.67
CA PHE A 78 9.68 10.43 3.17
C PHE A 78 9.88 9.72 1.82
N LEU A 79 9.09 8.69 1.51
CA LEU A 79 9.20 7.90 0.29
C LEU A 79 7.84 7.69 -0.36
N CYS A 80 7.74 8.12 -1.62
CA CYS A 80 6.60 7.89 -2.51
C CYS A 80 7.10 7.28 -3.82
N VAL A 81 6.53 6.14 -4.21
CA VAL A 81 6.82 5.46 -5.48
C VAL A 81 5.59 5.52 -6.36
N ILE A 82 5.78 5.98 -7.59
CA ILE A 82 4.73 6.07 -8.61
C ILE A 82 5.07 5.11 -9.75
N LYS A 83 4.09 4.33 -10.21
CA LYS A 83 4.24 3.50 -11.42
C LYS A 83 2.97 3.57 -12.25
N ASP A 84 3.11 3.57 -13.57
CA ASP A 84 1.99 3.43 -14.49
C ASP A 84 1.81 1.94 -14.84
N PHE A 85 0.69 1.37 -14.43
CA PHE A 85 0.30 0.01 -14.74
C PHE A 85 -0.58 -0.02 -15.99
N ASP A 86 -0.29 -0.94 -16.89
CA ASP A 86 -1.01 -1.06 -18.15
C ASP A 86 -2.08 -2.14 -18.13
N ARG A 87 -1.75 -3.36 -17.68
CA ARG A 87 -2.63 -4.53 -17.78
C ARG A 87 -3.15 -4.99 -16.42
N GLU A 88 -4.38 -5.50 -16.43
CA GLU A 88 -4.97 -6.23 -15.31
C GLU A 88 -4.18 -7.51 -15.01
N GLY A 89 -4.02 -7.83 -13.73
CA GLY A 89 -3.43 -9.09 -13.31
C GLY A 89 -4.38 -10.29 -13.49
N ARG A 90 -3.84 -11.52 -13.39
CA ARG A 90 -4.59 -12.75 -13.71
C ARG A 90 -5.40 -13.37 -12.56
N GLY A 91 -5.10 -13.01 -11.31
CA GLY A 91 -5.77 -13.56 -10.13
C GLY A 91 -7.12 -12.89 -9.85
N LEU A 92 -8.05 -13.61 -9.19
CA LEU A 92 -9.40 -13.09 -8.85
C LEU A 92 -9.35 -11.76 -8.08
N LEU A 93 -8.44 -11.66 -7.10
CA LEU A 93 -8.17 -10.43 -6.34
C LEU A 93 -6.81 -9.83 -6.70
N SER A 94 -6.42 -9.91 -7.98
CA SER A 94 -5.15 -9.32 -8.41
C SER A 94 -5.17 -7.80 -8.17
N PHE A 95 -4.07 -7.29 -7.60
CA PHE A 95 -3.91 -5.87 -7.33
C PHE A 95 -3.71 -5.03 -8.61
N PRO A 96 -2.81 -5.41 -9.55
CA PRO A 96 -2.60 -4.61 -10.75
C PRO A 96 -3.88 -4.46 -11.59
N MET A 97 -4.18 -3.21 -11.92
CA MET A 97 -5.18 -2.78 -12.90
C MET A 97 -4.59 -1.64 -13.73
N PRO A 98 -5.14 -1.37 -14.94
CA PRO A 98 -4.74 -0.19 -15.72
C PRO A 98 -4.91 1.09 -14.91
N GLY A 99 -3.83 1.84 -14.67
CA GLY A 99 -3.88 2.97 -13.77
C GLY A 99 -2.53 3.36 -13.16
N ILE A 100 -2.54 4.41 -12.36
CA ILE A 100 -1.36 4.87 -11.63
C ILE A 100 -1.37 4.25 -10.23
N THR A 101 -0.29 3.56 -9.87
CA THR A 101 -0.08 3.11 -8.49
C THR A 101 0.77 4.10 -7.71
N LEU A 102 0.37 4.31 -6.45
CA LEU A 102 1.10 5.08 -5.46
C LEU A 102 1.43 4.15 -4.29
N ALA A 103 2.71 4.04 -3.94
CA ALA A 103 3.16 3.42 -2.70
C ALA A 103 3.83 4.48 -1.81
N ILE A 104 3.32 4.63 -0.60
CA ILE A 104 3.60 5.76 0.29
C ILE A 104 3.88 5.22 1.67
N ASP A 105 5.01 5.61 2.24
CA ASP A 105 5.36 5.22 3.60
C ASP A 105 4.83 6.26 4.59
N LEU A 106 3.95 5.81 5.49
CA LEU A 106 3.30 6.63 6.50
C LEU A 106 3.92 6.34 7.88
N PRO A 107 4.44 7.36 8.61
CA PRO A 107 4.93 7.17 9.96
C PRO A 107 3.86 6.55 10.88
N ARG A 108 4.25 5.62 11.77
CA ARG A 108 3.31 4.94 12.66
C ARG A 108 2.92 5.83 13.85
N THR A 109 2.03 6.79 13.61
CA THR A 109 1.47 7.71 14.61
C THR A 109 0.05 7.29 15.04
N ARG A 110 -0.62 8.07 15.89
CA ARG A 110 -2.01 7.80 16.29
C ARG A 110 -3.00 8.09 15.17
N GLU A 111 -2.63 8.99 14.27
CA GLU A 111 -3.42 9.50 13.15
C GLU A 111 -3.36 8.60 11.92
N VAL A 112 -2.39 7.68 11.85
CA VAL A 112 -2.17 6.83 10.67
C VAL A 112 -3.43 6.07 10.24
N ARG A 113 -4.24 5.62 11.20
CA ARG A 113 -5.52 4.97 10.92
C ARG A 113 -6.47 5.94 10.22
N ALA A 114 -6.65 7.15 10.75
CA ALA A 114 -7.53 8.15 10.17
C ALA A 114 -7.06 8.59 8.77
N ILE A 115 -5.74 8.67 8.55
CA ILE A 115 -5.15 8.92 7.24
C ILE A 115 -5.53 7.80 6.28
N VAL A 116 -5.33 6.53 6.64
CA VAL A 116 -5.70 5.39 5.79
C VAL A 116 -7.21 5.36 5.49
N ARG A 117 -8.07 5.70 6.45
CA ARG A 117 -9.53 5.80 6.23
C ARG A 117 -9.89 6.83 5.18
N MET A 118 -9.32 8.04 5.30
CA MET A 118 -9.51 9.09 4.30
C MET A 118 -9.03 8.65 2.92
N LEU A 119 -7.87 7.99 2.84
CA LEU A 119 -7.34 7.50 1.56
C LEU A 119 -8.23 6.42 0.96
N ASN A 120 -8.68 5.46 1.77
CA ASN A 120 -9.58 4.40 1.33
C ASN A 120 -10.89 4.97 0.78
N ALA A 121 -11.45 6.01 1.40
CA ALA A 121 -12.64 6.68 0.88
C ALA A 121 -12.42 7.23 -0.54
N ILE A 122 -11.30 7.92 -0.78
CA ILE A 122 -10.94 8.41 -2.12
C ILE A 122 -10.74 7.25 -3.10
N VAL A 123 -10.03 6.19 -2.68
CA VAL A 123 -9.80 5.02 -3.53
C VAL A 123 -11.12 4.34 -3.93
N ILE A 124 -12.06 4.22 -3.01
CA ILE A 124 -13.39 3.66 -3.28
C ILE A 124 -14.16 4.55 -4.27
N GLU A 125 -14.21 5.87 -4.01
CA GLU A 125 -14.89 6.84 -4.89
C GLU A 125 -14.35 6.83 -6.32
N GLU A 126 -13.04 6.66 -6.46
CA GLU A 126 -12.34 6.66 -7.75
C GLU A 126 -12.34 5.29 -8.45
N GLY A 127 -12.94 4.25 -7.85
CA GLY A 127 -12.92 2.90 -8.41
C GLY A 127 -11.52 2.28 -8.45
N GLY A 128 -10.64 2.69 -7.53
CA GLY A 128 -9.31 2.13 -7.35
C GLY A 128 -9.27 0.94 -6.39
N ARG A 129 -8.06 0.47 -6.08
CA ARG A 129 -7.83 -0.68 -5.19
C ARG A 129 -6.62 -0.47 -4.29
N VAL A 130 -6.66 -1.04 -3.08
CA VAL A 130 -5.50 -1.11 -2.18
C VAL A 130 -4.73 -2.41 -2.36
N TYR A 131 -3.41 -2.36 -2.15
CA TYR A 131 -2.60 -3.57 -2.21
C TYR A 131 -2.60 -4.30 -0.87
N LEU A 132 -3.30 -5.42 -0.81
CA LEU A 132 -3.46 -6.22 0.41
C LEU A 132 -2.14 -6.69 1.04
N ALA A 133 -1.09 -6.93 0.24
CA ALA A 133 0.22 -7.32 0.75
C ALA A 133 0.90 -6.23 1.60
N LYS A 134 0.44 -4.98 1.49
CA LYS A 134 0.94 -3.82 2.26
C LYS A 134 -0.10 -3.30 3.26
N ASP A 135 -1.34 -3.78 3.19
CA ASP A 135 -2.44 -3.29 4.00
C ASP A 135 -2.41 -3.85 5.44
N ARG A 136 -2.73 -2.96 6.39
CA ARG A 136 -2.88 -3.30 7.81
C ARG A 136 -4.13 -2.70 8.44
N TYR A 137 -4.80 -1.76 7.78
CA TYR A 137 -5.78 -0.88 8.43
C TYR A 137 -7.15 -0.90 7.77
N THR A 138 -7.26 -1.32 6.51
CA THR A 138 -8.54 -1.38 5.78
C THR A 138 -9.55 -2.24 6.55
N THR A 139 -10.80 -1.79 6.69
CA THR A 139 -11.85 -2.68 7.24
C THR A 139 -12.47 -3.56 6.18
N ARG A 140 -13.17 -4.60 6.65
CA ARG A 140 -14.10 -5.41 5.86
C ARG A 140 -15.06 -4.55 5.03
N GLU A 141 -15.68 -3.55 5.62
CA GLU A 141 -16.69 -2.71 4.96
C GLU A 141 -16.06 -1.90 3.82
N GLU A 142 -14.89 -1.30 4.06
CA GLU A 142 -14.13 -0.58 3.04
C GLU A 142 -13.70 -1.50 1.91
N TYR A 143 -13.14 -2.66 2.22
CA TYR A 143 -12.66 -3.58 1.19
C TYR A 143 -13.82 -4.14 0.34
N ARG A 144 -14.96 -4.44 0.97
CA ARG A 144 -16.21 -4.82 0.27
C ARG A 144 -16.71 -3.73 -0.67
N ALA A 145 -16.67 -2.46 -0.23
CA ALA A 145 -17.05 -1.34 -1.08
C ALA A 145 -16.04 -1.07 -2.20
N MET A 146 -14.77 -1.43 -1.99
CA MET A 146 -13.66 -1.15 -2.91
C MET A 146 -13.54 -2.18 -4.04
N ASP A 147 -13.73 -3.46 -3.76
CA ASP A 147 -13.45 -4.53 -4.72
C ASP A 147 -14.70 -5.39 -5.00
N PRO A 148 -15.46 -5.09 -6.07
CA PRO A 148 -16.66 -5.87 -6.43
C PRO A 148 -16.32 -7.34 -6.79
N ARG A 149 -15.05 -7.66 -7.10
CA ARG A 149 -14.62 -9.02 -7.42
C ARG A 149 -14.57 -9.92 -6.18
N LEU A 150 -14.74 -9.36 -4.99
CA LEU A 150 -14.75 -10.12 -3.74
C LEU A 150 -15.86 -11.19 -3.71
N GLU A 151 -17.00 -10.94 -4.34
CA GLU A 151 -18.08 -11.94 -4.43
C GLU A 151 -17.62 -13.21 -5.15
N ALA A 152 -17.03 -13.05 -6.34
CA ALA A 152 -16.49 -14.17 -7.11
C ALA A 152 -15.36 -14.91 -6.35
N PHE A 153 -14.55 -14.17 -5.58
CA PHE A 153 -13.53 -14.78 -4.74
C PHE A 153 -14.13 -15.58 -3.58
N GLU A 154 -15.19 -15.08 -2.95
CA GLU A 154 -15.88 -15.80 -1.88
C GLU A 154 -16.58 -17.07 -2.40
N ASP A 155 -17.16 -17.03 -3.59
CA ASP A 155 -17.74 -18.22 -4.21
C ASP A 155 -16.68 -19.26 -4.58
N PHE A 156 -15.51 -18.81 -5.07
CA PHE A 156 -14.35 -19.67 -5.26
C PHE A 156 -13.94 -20.35 -3.93
N ARG A 157 -13.84 -19.59 -2.84
CA ARG A 157 -13.51 -20.14 -1.52
C ARG A 157 -14.55 -21.13 -1.03
N LYS A 158 -15.85 -20.85 -1.17
CA LYS A 158 -16.93 -21.79 -0.78
C LYS A 158 -16.83 -23.11 -1.55
N ARG A 159 -16.46 -23.06 -2.83
CA ARG A 159 -16.35 -24.25 -3.68
C ARG A 159 -15.17 -25.15 -3.28
N TRP A 160 -14.02 -24.56 -2.96
CA TRP A 160 -12.77 -25.31 -2.76
C TRP A 160 -12.33 -25.45 -1.31
N ASP A 161 -12.84 -24.60 -0.42
CA ASP A 161 -12.60 -24.62 1.02
C ASP A 161 -13.91 -24.30 1.78
N PRO A 162 -14.95 -25.15 1.66
CA PRO A 162 -16.25 -24.91 2.28
C PRO A 162 -16.19 -24.80 3.80
N ASN A 163 -15.24 -25.49 4.44
CA ASN A 163 -15.04 -25.48 5.88
C ASN A 163 -14.11 -24.35 6.36
N ARG A 164 -13.63 -23.49 5.46
CA ARG A 164 -12.71 -22.37 5.74
C ARG A 164 -11.47 -22.82 6.50
N VAL A 165 -10.86 -23.93 6.11
CA VAL A 165 -9.62 -24.45 6.72
C VAL A 165 -8.48 -23.45 6.54
N PHE A 166 -8.38 -22.80 5.37
CA PHE A 166 -7.33 -21.82 5.11
C PHE A 166 -7.73 -20.44 5.60
N LYS A 167 -7.04 -19.98 6.66
CA LYS A 167 -7.30 -18.69 7.30
C LYS A 167 -6.01 -17.90 7.52
N SER A 168 -6.17 -16.59 7.68
CA SER A 168 -5.11 -15.68 8.09
C SER A 168 -5.71 -14.51 8.89
N ALA A 169 -4.88 -13.77 9.61
CA ALA A 169 -5.33 -12.54 10.26
C ALA A 169 -5.96 -11.53 9.26
N LEU A 170 -5.51 -11.54 8.01
CA LEU A 170 -6.09 -10.73 6.94
C LEU A 170 -7.49 -11.22 6.58
N SER A 171 -7.69 -12.52 6.41
CA SER A 171 -8.98 -13.07 5.99
C SER A 171 -10.03 -12.98 7.09
N VAL A 172 -9.64 -13.12 8.36
CA VAL A 172 -10.50 -12.80 9.52
C VAL A 172 -10.96 -11.33 9.46
N ARG A 173 -10.00 -10.41 9.26
CA ARG A 173 -10.28 -8.97 9.22
C ARG A 173 -11.14 -8.56 8.02
N LEU A 174 -10.85 -9.07 6.82
CA LEU A 174 -11.42 -8.55 5.57
C LEU A 174 -12.53 -9.43 4.99
N PHE A 175 -12.49 -10.74 5.19
CA PHE A 175 -13.36 -11.67 4.47
C PHE A 175 -14.50 -12.25 5.30
N GLY A 176 -14.40 -12.27 6.62
CA GLY A 176 -15.47 -12.85 7.44
C GLY A 176 -15.04 -13.97 8.35
N ASP A 177 -13.83 -14.50 8.16
CA ASP A 177 -13.47 -15.76 8.78
C ASP A 177 -13.42 -15.66 10.30
N GLU A 178 -13.85 -16.72 10.96
CA GLU A 178 -13.71 -16.82 12.41
C GLU A 178 -12.24 -16.98 12.77
N PRO A 179 -11.75 -16.26 13.81
CA PRO A 179 -10.40 -16.47 14.32
C PRO A 179 -10.25 -17.91 14.81
N GLU A 180 -9.03 -18.45 14.72
CA GLU A 180 -8.72 -19.72 15.37
C GLU A 180 -9.03 -19.64 16.88
N SER A 181 -9.68 -20.67 17.40
CA SER A 181 -9.85 -20.83 18.84
C SER A 181 -8.48 -21.01 19.50
N GLU A 182 -8.28 -20.44 20.69
CA GLU A 182 -7.01 -20.51 21.44
C GLU A 182 -6.51 -21.96 21.63
N ARG A 183 -7.43 -22.93 21.72
CA ARG A 183 -7.13 -24.37 21.80
C ARG A 183 -6.40 -24.96 20.58
N SER A 184 -6.60 -24.40 19.38
CA SER A 184 -5.98 -24.95 18.17
C SER A 184 -4.49 -24.59 18.06
N ARG A 185 -4.08 -23.48 18.69
CA ARG A 185 -2.67 -23.02 18.73
C ARG A 185 -1.80 -23.77 19.71
N GLU A 186 -2.41 -24.52 20.63
CA GLU A 186 -1.70 -25.32 21.64
C GLU A 186 -1.31 -26.69 21.06
N VAL A 187 -2.15 -27.26 20.18
CA VAL A 187 -1.91 -28.54 19.50
C VAL A 187 -0.78 -28.45 18.45
N GLU A 188 -0.55 -27.28 17.83
CA GLU A 188 0.58 -27.05 16.91
C GLU A 188 1.89 -26.66 17.62
N ARG A 189 1.89 -26.53 18.96
CA ARG A 189 3.06 -26.17 19.77
C ARG A 189 3.63 -27.33 20.59
N GLU A 190 3.23 -28.57 20.31
CA GLU A 190 3.96 -29.74 20.81
C GLU A 190 5.01 -30.19 19.77
N PRO A 191 6.28 -30.37 20.18
CA PRO A 191 7.39 -30.71 19.29
C PRO A 191 7.37 -32.15 18.76
#